data_AF-D8LZL1-F1
#
_entry.id   AF-D8LZL1-F1
#
_cell.length_a   1.000
_cell.length_b   1.000
_cell.length_c   1.000
_cell.angle_alpha   90.00
_cell.angle_beta   90.00
_cell.angle_gamma   90.00
#
_symmetry.space_group_name_H-M   'P 1'
#
loop_
_entity.id
_entity.type
_entity.pdbx_description
1 polymer ?
#
loop_
_entity_poly.entity_id
_entity_poly.type
_entity_poly.pdbx_seq_one_letter_code
_entity_poly.pdbx_strand_id
1 'polypeptide(L)'
;MPDVSTGMFVPPPSAVPVPTALSAPSTYPTEMAARTLSIPLFLSPSAEGGLYQDSSSLLGYNDTSSPPVTTTFGVVAREQGTWDGNTDGLLGLAYSNLYCSPTCHNTILDDLYARYAKDGYQDVFGLCLSEEKGILSLGALDSQLVAGEIYWIDVQDPAFYSISLTKFRFGSVEITSSRYQAILDSGTTLLLLPTALYTIFYTVVTQQYPSLPGVSSRPSFFDGQALNIDPTSSWPDLHLHFGDIDVRVPPSVYFTKIKQGFFSYWYLGVYPVEASVASQFDASRYILLGDAFLRGVTVFHDRENDRVGLGVPSSFCFVSNYAVINDFDPRTNENFNGTDIEPEADLDFWLRLRFFFLEYFMETFFAVILALCLCACCCQECGWAAGST
;
A
#
# COMPACT_ATOMS: atom_id res chain seq x y z
N MET A 1 16.65 4.43 -20.24
CA MET A 1 16.16 5.74 -19.76
C MET A 1 16.68 5.91 -18.35
N PRO A 2 16.92 7.14 -17.86
CA PRO A 2 17.19 7.35 -16.44
C PRO A 2 15.93 6.97 -15.68
N ASP A 3 16.05 6.05 -14.74
CA ASP A 3 14.93 5.58 -13.94
C ASP A 3 14.76 6.47 -12.69
N VAL A 4 13.53 6.89 -12.41
CA VAL A 4 13.20 7.64 -11.17
C VAL A 4 13.62 6.91 -9.91
N SER A 5 13.62 5.58 -9.95
CA SER A 5 13.89 4.74 -8.80
C SER A 5 15.27 4.98 -8.19
N THR A 6 16.19 5.61 -8.92
CA THR A 6 17.62 5.63 -8.59
C THR A 6 18.22 7.04 -8.44
N GLY A 7 17.63 8.05 -9.09
CA GLY A 7 18.16 9.42 -9.09
C GLY A 7 17.55 10.33 -8.02
N MET A 8 18.28 11.36 -7.62
CA MET A 8 17.73 12.48 -6.86
C MET A 8 17.31 13.60 -7.81
N PHE A 9 16.12 14.17 -7.62
CA PHE A 9 15.54 15.22 -8.46
C PHE A 9 14.94 16.32 -7.60
N VAL A 10 15.23 17.58 -7.92
CA VAL A 10 14.80 18.76 -7.15
C VAL A 10 14.32 19.88 -8.08
N PRO A 11 13.53 20.85 -7.60
CA PRO A 11 13.02 21.93 -8.42
C PRO A 11 14.13 22.98 -8.63
N PRO A 12 13.95 23.94 -9.56
CA PRO A 12 14.96 24.95 -9.80
C PRO A 12 14.99 25.97 -8.64
N PRO A 13 16.12 26.67 -8.40
CA PRO A 13 16.32 27.59 -7.26
C PRO A 13 15.32 28.75 -7.12
N SER A 14 14.48 28.99 -8.13
CA SER A 14 13.47 30.06 -8.16
C SER A 14 12.06 29.61 -7.76
N ALA A 15 11.85 28.34 -7.38
CA ALA A 15 10.60 27.92 -6.78
C ALA A 15 10.48 28.57 -5.38
N VAL A 16 9.38 29.28 -5.13
CA VAL A 16 9.10 29.90 -3.82
C VAL A 16 9.20 28.80 -2.75
N PRO A 17 9.99 28.98 -1.66
CA PRO A 17 10.13 27.94 -0.66
C PRO A 17 8.78 27.63 -0.01
N VAL A 18 8.25 26.44 -0.26
CA VAL A 18 7.30 25.80 0.65
C VAL A 18 8.13 25.24 1.81
N PRO A 19 7.68 25.33 3.07
CA PRO A 19 8.45 24.85 4.21
C PRO A 19 8.43 23.31 4.29
N THR A 20 9.07 22.65 3.33
CA THR A 20 9.24 21.19 3.24
C THR A 20 10.71 20.83 3.02
N ALA A 21 11.08 19.60 3.40
CA ALA A 21 12.42 19.20 3.88
C ALA A 21 13.58 19.20 2.86
N LEU A 22 13.37 19.64 1.61
CA LEU A 22 14.43 19.75 0.61
C LEU A 22 14.81 21.22 0.44
N SER A 23 16.01 21.58 0.89
CA SER A 23 16.57 22.90 0.59
C SER A 23 16.76 23.04 -0.92
N ALA A 24 16.42 24.20 -1.47
CA ALA A 24 16.77 24.54 -2.85
C ALA A 24 18.27 24.31 -3.10
N PRO A 25 18.69 23.92 -4.32
CA PRO A 25 20.10 23.80 -4.68
C PRO A 25 20.87 25.08 -4.30
N SER A 26 22.18 24.98 -4.08
CA SER A 26 22.98 26.18 -3.85
C SER A 26 22.76 27.18 -5.01
N THR A 27 23.02 28.46 -4.77
CA THR A 27 22.89 29.49 -5.83
C THR A 27 23.83 29.25 -7.02
N TYR A 28 24.77 28.32 -6.93
CA TYR A 28 25.76 28.02 -7.97
C TYR A 28 26.11 26.51 -8.03
N PRO A 29 25.15 25.62 -8.32
CA PRO A 29 25.47 24.21 -8.49
C PRO A 29 26.30 24.03 -9.76
N THR A 30 27.21 23.06 -9.77
CA THR A 30 28.08 22.84 -10.93
C THR A 30 27.32 22.06 -11.99
N GLU A 31 27.02 22.69 -13.12
CA GLU A 31 26.40 22.02 -14.27
C GLU A 31 27.41 21.04 -14.90
N MET A 32 27.05 19.76 -14.96
CA MET A 32 27.96 18.73 -15.49
C MET A 32 27.87 18.58 -17.02
N ALA A 33 26.71 18.87 -17.62
CA ALA A 33 26.50 19.01 -19.06
C ALA A 33 25.08 19.53 -19.37
N ALA A 34 24.94 20.40 -20.38
CA ALA A 34 23.66 20.81 -20.95
C ALA A 34 22.99 19.64 -21.70
N ARG A 35 22.35 18.73 -20.96
CA ARG A 35 21.64 17.57 -21.50
C ARG A 35 20.24 17.53 -20.91
N THR A 36 19.23 17.44 -21.77
CA THR A 36 17.85 17.19 -21.35
C THR A 36 17.76 15.75 -20.82
N LEU A 37 17.46 15.63 -19.54
CA LEU A 37 17.01 14.41 -18.91
C LEU A 37 15.49 14.37 -19.02
N SER A 38 14.88 13.32 -19.55
CA SER A 38 13.41 13.14 -19.53
C SER A 38 13.09 11.86 -18.76
N ILE A 39 12.13 11.97 -17.84
CA ILE A 39 11.85 10.92 -16.87
C ILE A 39 10.35 10.57 -16.88
N PRO A 40 9.95 9.37 -17.31
CA PRO A 40 8.60 8.89 -17.11
C PRO A 40 8.45 8.33 -15.69
N LEU A 41 7.55 8.91 -14.88
CA LEU A 41 7.03 8.21 -13.71
C LEU A 41 5.99 7.22 -14.22
N PHE A 42 5.97 6.02 -13.66
CA PHE A 42 5.12 4.92 -14.15
C PHE A 42 3.61 5.23 -14.15
N LEU A 43 3.14 6.41 -13.75
CA LEU A 43 1.72 6.78 -13.77
C LEU A 43 1.49 8.26 -14.09
N SER A 44 1.81 8.72 -15.30
CA SER A 44 1.33 9.98 -15.93
C SER A 44 2.14 11.28 -15.75
N PRO A 45 2.86 11.56 -14.65
CA PRO A 45 3.77 12.68 -14.64
C PRO A 45 5.11 12.34 -15.31
N SER A 46 5.70 13.34 -15.93
CA SER A 46 7.08 13.25 -16.42
C SER A 46 7.81 14.53 -16.11
N ALA A 47 9.07 14.42 -15.70
CA ALA A 47 9.92 15.56 -15.44
C ALA A 47 11.04 15.63 -16.48
N GLU A 48 11.41 16.84 -16.88
CA GLU A 48 12.59 17.10 -17.68
C GLU A 48 13.51 18.12 -17.05
N GLY A 49 14.82 17.89 -17.13
CA GLY A 49 15.80 18.72 -16.41
C GLY A 49 17.23 18.58 -16.91
N GLY A 50 18.15 19.19 -16.18
CA GLY A 50 19.61 19.07 -16.39
C GLY A 50 20.28 18.37 -15.21
N LEU A 51 21.47 17.79 -15.44
CA LEU A 51 22.27 17.15 -14.39
C LEU A 51 23.26 18.14 -13.77
N TYR A 52 23.26 18.18 -12.44
CA TYR A 52 24.09 19.05 -11.62
C TYR A 52 24.81 18.25 -10.54
N GLN A 53 25.88 18.84 -10.02
CA GLN A 53 26.61 18.32 -8.87
C GLN A 53 26.73 19.39 -7.81
N ASP A 54 26.45 19.01 -6.57
CA ASP A 54 26.57 19.88 -5.40
C ASP A 54 26.85 19.04 -4.14
N SER A 55 27.08 19.74 -3.04
CA SER A 55 27.24 19.20 -1.69
C SER A 55 25.87 18.90 -1.08
N SER A 56 25.57 17.63 -0.83
CA SER A 56 24.29 17.16 -0.29
C SER A 56 24.46 16.43 1.03
N SER A 57 23.53 16.62 1.96
CA SER A 57 23.46 15.91 3.24
C SER A 57 22.04 15.47 3.51
N LEU A 58 21.85 14.27 4.07
CA LEU A 58 20.55 13.83 4.56
C LEU A 58 20.47 14.13 6.06
N LEU A 59 19.60 15.06 6.44
CA LEU A 59 19.41 15.44 7.83
C LEU A 59 18.20 14.70 8.39
N GLY A 60 18.40 13.98 9.48
CA GLY A 60 17.33 13.34 10.23
C GLY A 60 16.68 14.31 11.21
N TYR A 61 15.51 13.96 11.72
CA TYR A 61 14.82 14.75 12.75
C TYR A 61 15.69 14.99 14.01
N ASN A 62 16.52 14.00 14.38
CA ASN A 62 17.43 14.06 15.54
C ASN A 62 18.92 14.14 15.16
N ASP A 63 19.26 14.07 13.87
CA ASP A 63 20.65 14.14 13.40
C ASP A 63 20.79 15.25 12.37
N THR A 64 21.27 16.41 12.85
CA THR A 64 21.57 17.58 12.03
C THR A 64 23.04 17.63 11.61
N SER A 65 23.80 16.56 11.85
CA SER A 65 25.25 16.56 11.74
C SER A 65 25.79 15.74 10.57
N SER A 66 24.92 15.08 9.79
CA SER A 66 25.31 14.28 8.62
C SER A 66 26.26 15.07 7.70
N PRO A 67 27.55 14.71 7.63
CA PRO A 67 28.49 15.44 6.81
C PRO A 67 28.13 15.32 5.30
N PRO A 68 28.35 16.38 4.50
CA PRO A 68 27.77 16.43 3.16
C PRO A 68 28.64 15.75 2.09
N VAL A 69 28.06 14.88 1.27
CA VAL A 69 28.72 14.22 0.14
C VAL A 69 28.54 15.01 -1.15
N THR A 70 29.46 14.86 -2.09
CA THR A 70 29.30 15.42 -3.43
C THR A 70 28.44 14.47 -4.25
N THR A 71 27.24 14.88 -4.63
CA THR A 71 26.25 14.02 -5.28
C THR A 71 25.78 14.63 -6.60
N THR A 72 25.50 13.76 -7.58
CA THR A 72 24.88 14.14 -8.85
C THR A 72 23.36 14.01 -8.79
N PHE A 73 22.63 15.06 -9.14
CA PHE A 73 21.18 15.09 -9.12
C PHE A 73 20.62 15.85 -10.33
N GLY A 74 19.36 15.60 -10.67
CA GLY A 74 18.65 16.33 -11.70
C GLY A 74 17.96 17.57 -11.14
N VAL A 75 18.15 18.72 -11.78
CA VAL A 75 17.35 19.92 -11.54
C VAL A 75 16.23 19.94 -12.57
N VAL A 76 15.00 19.82 -12.10
CA VAL A 76 13.80 19.77 -12.93
C VAL A 76 13.55 21.17 -13.51
N ALA A 77 13.43 21.25 -14.83
CA ALA A 77 13.14 22.48 -15.57
C ALA A 77 11.70 22.52 -16.10
N ARG A 78 11.11 21.35 -16.38
CA ARG A 78 9.73 21.21 -16.83
C ARG A 78 9.10 19.97 -16.22
N GLU A 79 7.85 20.12 -15.83
CA GLU A 79 7.00 19.03 -15.36
C GLU A 79 5.79 18.91 -16.28
N GLN A 80 5.37 17.68 -16.53
CA GLN A 80 4.10 17.35 -17.18
C GLN A 80 3.33 16.42 -16.27
N GLY A 81 2.00 16.43 -16.37
CA GLY A 81 1.11 15.65 -15.52
C GLY A 81 0.81 16.30 -14.18
N THR A 82 0.26 15.52 -13.26
CA THR A 82 -0.13 15.98 -11.91
C THR A 82 0.89 15.49 -10.90
N TRP A 83 1.55 16.43 -10.23
CA TRP A 83 2.51 16.17 -9.16
C TRP A 83 1.88 16.48 -7.80
N ASP A 84 2.35 15.83 -6.76
CA ASP A 84 1.98 16.17 -5.39
C ASP A 84 2.50 17.56 -5.03
N GLY A 85 1.62 18.44 -4.58
CA GLY A 85 1.98 19.81 -4.18
C GLY A 85 2.70 19.91 -2.83
N ASN A 86 2.85 18.79 -2.10
CA ASN A 86 3.56 18.75 -0.81
C ASN A 86 4.99 18.22 -0.92
N THR A 87 5.44 17.89 -2.13
CA THR A 87 6.75 17.29 -2.38
C THR A 87 7.53 18.17 -3.36
N ASP A 88 8.71 18.64 -2.93
CA ASP A 88 9.56 19.49 -3.78
C ASP A 88 10.50 18.68 -4.67
N GLY A 89 10.69 17.39 -4.40
CA GLY A 89 11.63 16.57 -5.14
C GLY A 89 11.47 15.09 -4.87
N LEU A 90 12.20 14.29 -5.64
CA LEU A 90 12.16 12.84 -5.58
C LEU A 90 13.54 12.31 -5.21
N LEU A 91 13.58 11.34 -4.31
CA LEU A 91 14.80 10.63 -3.92
C LEU A 91 14.69 9.16 -4.29
N GLY A 92 15.36 8.78 -5.37
CA GLY A 92 15.52 7.38 -5.75
C GLY A 92 16.51 6.67 -4.83
N LEU A 93 16.11 5.49 -4.34
CA LEU A 93 16.89 4.66 -3.40
C LEU A 93 17.29 3.29 -4.00
N ALA A 94 16.94 3.02 -5.26
CA ALA A 94 17.35 1.81 -5.98
C ALA A 94 18.84 1.86 -6.36
N TYR A 95 19.32 0.78 -6.97
CA TYR A 95 20.73 0.57 -7.29
C TYR A 95 21.20 1.45 -8.47
N SER A 96 22.45 1.91 -8.45
CA SER A 96 23.02 2.81 -9.47
C SER A 96 23.09 2.24 -10.89
N ASN A 97 22.94 0.92 -11.08
CA ASN A 97 22.92 0.29 -12.40
C ASN A 97 21.81 0.84 -13.31
N LEU A 98 20.73 1.39 -12.75
CA LEU A 98 19.66 2.07 -13.47
C LEU A 98 19.97 3.55 -13.77
N TYR A 99 20.97 4.15 -13.13
CA TYR A 99 21.33 5.56 -13.30
C TYR A 99 22.43 5.77 -14.35
N CYS A 100 22.21 5.17 -15.54
CA CYS A 100 23.19 5.11 -16.63
C CYS A 100 22.77 5.82 -17.93
N SER A 101 21.86 6.79 -17.84
CA SER A 101 21.36 7.52 -19.00
C SER A 101 21.25 9.00 -18.68
N PRO A 102 21.92 9.91 -19.42
CA PRO A 102 22.82 9.67 -20.56
C PRO A 102 24.23 9.16 -20.16
N THR A 103 24.56 9.18 -18.88
CA THR A 103 25.86 8.78 -18.30
C THR A 103 25.63 8.06 -16.98
N CYS A 104 26.53 7.15 -16.61
CA CYS A 104 26.47 6.45 -15.31
C CYS A 104 26.94 7.37 -14.18
N HIS A 105 26.14 7.43 -13.13
CA HIS A 105 26.44 8.19 -11.92
C HIS A 105 26.13 7.34 -10.70
N ASN A 106 26.83 7.63 -9.61
CA ASN A 106 26.48 7.10 -8.30
C ASN A 106 25.16 7.69 -7.83
N THR A 107 24.41 6.93 -7.04
CA THR A 107 23.30 7.45 -6.24
C THR A 107 23.82 8.20 -5.02
N ILE A 108 22.95 8.99 -4.39
CA ILE A 108 23.30 9.60 -3.10
C ILE A 108 23.63 8.55 -2.04
N LEU A 109 22.96 7.38 -2.07
CA LEU A 109 23.23 6.28 -1.16
C LEU A 109 24.63 5.73 -1.39
N ASP A 110 25.03 5.50 -2.64
CA ASP A 110 26.38 5.04 -2.98
C ASP A 110 27.44 6.01 -2.45
N ASP A 111 27.24 7.32 -2.65
CA ASP A 111 28.19 8.35 -2.20
C ASP A 111 28.24 8.45 -0.66
N LEU A 112 27.10 8.34 0.02
CA LEU A 112 27.01 8.33 1.49
C LEU A 112 27.72 7.10 2.06
N TYR A 113 27.39 5.90 1.59
CA TYR A 113 27.99 4.68 2.11
C TYR A 113 29.48 4.60 1.82
N ALA A 114 29.93 4.97 0.62
CA ALA A 114 31.35 5.04 0.30
C ALA A 114 32.13 5.96 1.25
N ARG A 115 31.51 7.04 1.73
CA ARG A 115 32.11 7.96 2.69
C ARG A 115 32.17 7.38 4.11
N TYR A 116 31.08 6.74 4.54
CA TYR A 116 30.86 6.33 5.94
C TYR A 116 31.19 4.87 6.24
N ALA A 117 31.52 4.06 5.23
CA ALA A 117 31.92 2.66 5.43
C ALA A 117 33.09 2.52 6.43
N LYS A 118 34.05 3.46 6.40
CA LYS A 118 35.18 3.49 7.35
C LYS A 118 34.78 3.75 8.81
N ASP A 119 33.59 4.33 9.02
CA ASP A 119 33.06 4.67 10.33
C ASP A 119 32.14 3.54 10.88
N GLY A 120 32.05 2.41 10.15
CA GLY A 120 31.33 1.21 10.57
C GLY A 120 29.87 1.15 10.13
N TYR A 121 29.42 2.09 9.30
CA TYR A 121 28.08 2.05 8.70
C TYR A 121 28.02 1.05 7.55
N GLN A 122 26.88 0.38 7.43
CA GLN A 122 26.62 -0.67 6.44
C GLN A 122 25.79 -0.10 5.27
N ASP A 123 25.95 -0.65 4.06
CA ASP A 123 25.07 -0.34 2.92
C ASP A 123 23.70 -1.03 3.09
N VAL A 124 22.95 -0.55 4.07
CA VAL A 124 21.61 -1.02 4.42
C VAL A 124 20.70 0.16 4.78
N PHE A 125 19.43 0.07 4.41
CA PHE A 125 18.43 1.03 4.88
C PHE A 125 17.10 0.36 5.24
N GLY A 126 16.43 0.89 6.25
CA GLY A 126 15.11 0.44 6.68
C GLY A 126 14.04 1.49 6.40
N LEU A 127 12.90 1.05 5.89
CA LEU A 127 11.69 1.84 5.70
C LEU A 127 10.57 1.34 6.60
N CYS A 128 9.93 2.27 7.27
CA CYS A 128 8.68 2.04 7.98
C CYS A 128 7.72 3.18 7.72
N LEU A 129 6.58 2.89 7.09
CA LEU A 129 5.62 3.90 6.63
C LEU A 129 4.33 3.81 7.46
N SER A 130 3.67 4.95 7.66
CA SER A 130 2.34 5.06 8.29
C SER A 130 1.48 6.05 7.49
N GLU A 131 0.22 6.24 7.89
CA GLU A 131 -0.69 7.14 7.16
C GLU A 131 -0.22 8.60 7.09
N GLU A 132 0.49 9.08 8.12
CA GLU A 132 0.86 10.50 8.25
C GLU A 132 2.38 10.73 8.38
N LYS A 133 3.16 9.67 8.65
CA LYS A 133 4.59 9.74 8.98
C LYS A 133 5.33 8.52 8.44
N GLY A 134 6.65 8.57 8.46
CA GLY A 134 7.47 7.40 8.22
C GLY A 134 8.88 7.60 8.79
N ILE A 135 9.64 6.52 8.79
CA ILE A 135 11.05 6.50 9.16
C ILE A 135 11.83 5.87 8.02
N LEU A 136 12.86 6.58 7.57
CA LEU A 136 13.96 6.07 6.76
C LEU A 136 15.19 6.00 7.66
N SER A 137 15.64 4.79 7.97
CA SER A 137 16.91 4.53 8.67
C SER A 137 17.98 4.20 7.65
N LEU A 138 19.18 4.77 7.78
CA LEU A 138 20.31 4.56 6.87
C LEU A 138 21.52 4.08 7.66
N GLY A 139 22.32 3.18 7.09
CA GLY A 139 23.64 2.85 7.61
C GLY A 139 23.67 1.73 8.67
N ALA A 140 22.52 1.25 9.12
CA ALA A 140 22.40 0.12 10.04
C ALA A 140 20.99 -0.47 10.01
N LEU A 141 20.89 -1.74 10.40
CA LEU A 141 19.60 -2.36 10.70
C LEU A 141 19.07 -1.84 12.03
N ASP A 142 18.12 -0.90 11.97
CA ASP A 142 17.47 -0.37 13.17
C ASP A 142 16.42 -1.35 13.71
N SER A 143 16.83 -2.15 14.70
CA SER A 143 15.96 -3.09 15.40
C SER A 143 14.75 -2.43 16.09
N GLN A 144 14.76 -1.11 16.31
CA GLN A 144 13.60 -0.42 16.87
C GLN A 144 12.44 -0.35 15.88
N LEU A 145 12.66 -0.55 14.58
CA LEU A 145 11.61 -0.48 13.57
C LEU A 145 10.77 -1.76 13.48
N VAL A 146 11.29 -2.88 13.97
CA VAL A 146 10.65 -4.20 13.84
C VAL A 146 10.24 -4.75 15.21
N ALA A 147 9.08 -5.39 15.25
CA ALA A 147 8.67 -6.26 16.33
C ALA A 147 8.95 -7.72 15.94
N GLY A 148 9.77 -8.41 16.72
CA GLY A 148 10.10 -9.81 16.47
C GLY A 148 11.22 -10.00 15.44
N GLU A 149 11.06 -11.01 14.58
CA GLU A 149 12.08 -11.44 13.61
C GLU A 149 12.01 -10.67 12.28
N ILE A 150 13.16 -10.57 11.60
CA ILE A 150 13.27 -10.09 10.22
C ILE A 150 13.41 -11.30 9.30
N TYR A 151 12.49 -11.43 8.35
CA TYR A 151 12.46 -12.51 7.36
C TYR A 151 13.16 -12.07 6.07
N TRP A 152 14.30 -12.69 5.78
CA TRP A 152 15.16 -12.31 4.65
C TRP A 152 14.82 -13.07 3.37
N ILE A 153 14.79 -12.34 2.25
CA ILE A 153 14.47 -12.85 0.92
C ILE A 153 15.48 -12.27 -0.07
N ASP A 154 16.12 -13.15 -0.86
CA ASP A 154 17.12 -12.73 -1.85
C ASP A 154 16.48 -11.93 -3.00
N VAL A 155 17.14 -10.83 -3.37
CA VAL A 155 16.77 -10.01 -4.52
C VAL A 155 17.07 -10.78 -5.81
N GLN A 156 16.13 -10.76 -6.74
CA GLN A 156 16.21 -11.52 -8.00
C GLN A 156 16.87 -10.75 -9.14
N ASP A 157 16.68 -9.44 -9.16
CA ASP A 157 17.27 -8.51 -10.13
C ASP A 157 17.63 -7.21 -9.41
N PRO A 158 18.92 -6.95 -9.13
CA PRO A 158 19.37 -5.76 -8.41
C PRO A 158 19.30 -4.49 -9.28
N ALA A 159 18.51 -4.46 -10.35
CA ALA A 159 17.98 -3.21 -10.87
C ALA A 159 16.95 -2.59 -9.92
N PHE A 160 16.09 -3.43 -9.34
CA PHE A 160 15.04 -3.04 -8.40
C PHE A 160 15.13 -3.87 -7.12
N TYR A 161 14.39 -3.49 -6.08
CA TYR A 161 14.18 -4.37 -4.93
C TYR A 161 13.11 -5.41 -5.27
N SER A 162 13.47 -6.36 -6.14
CA SER A 162 12.57 -7.38 -6.67
C SER A 162 12.78 -8.72 -5.95
N ILE A 163 11.72 -9.30 -5.41
CA ILE A 163 11.72 -10.59 -4.70
C ILE A 163 10.76 -11.59 -5.35
N SER A 164 11.06 -12.89 -5.27
CA SER A 164 10.23 -13.92 -5.91
C SER A 164 8.92 -14.12 -5.16
N LEU A 165 7.78 -13.83 -5.81
CA LEU A 165 6.47 -14.19 -5.28
C LEU A 165 6.12 -15.60 -5.75
N THR A 166 6.12 -16.53 -4.82
CA THR A 166 5.92 -17.96 -5.10
C THR A 166 4.45 -18.35 -5.12
N LYS A 167 3.62 -17.69 -4.30
CA LYS A 167 2.19 -17.95 -4.21
C LYS A 167 1.41 -16.69 -3.84
N PHE A 168 0.24 -16.55 -4.46
CA PHE A 168 -0.78 -15.54 -4.18
C PHE A 168 -2.04 -16.25 -3.74
N ARG A 169 -2.61 -15.87 -2.58
CA ARG A 169 -3.91 -16.41 -2.13
C ARG A 169 -4.85 -15.29 -1.73
N PHE A 170 -6.11 -15.43 -2.10
CA PHE A 170 -7.19 -14.55 -1.65
C PHE A 170 -8.48 -15.37 -1.53
N GLY A 171 -9.12 -15.31 -0.36
CA GLY A 171 -10.23 -16.19 -0.02
C GLY A 171 -9.85 -17.67 -0.22
N SER A 172 -10.72 -18.42 -0.90
CA SER A 172 -10.48 -19.85 -1.17
C SER A 172 -9.54 -20.14 -2.35
N VAL A 173 -9.06 -19.12 -3.07
CA VAL A 173 -8.29 -19.31 -4.31
C VAL A 173 -6.81 -19.07 -4.04
N GLU A 174 -6.01 -20.06 -4.45
CA GLU A 174 -4.56 -20.03 -4.34
C GLU A 174 -3.93 -20.23 -5.73
N ILE A 175 -2.95 -19.39 -6.06
CA ILE A 175 -2.18 -19.44 -7.30
C ILE A 175 -0.71 -19.59 -6.93
N THR A 176 -0.10 -20.70 -7.32
CA THR A 176 1.34 -20.94 -7.18
C THR A 176 2.02 -20.70 -8.53
N SER A 177 3.07 -19.87 -8.56
CA SER A 177 3.85 -19.64 -9.77
C SER A 177 5.23 -19.10 -9.45
N SER A 178 6.25 -19.60 -10.13
CA SER A 178 7.62 -19.06 -10.07
C SER A 178 7.83 -17.87 -11.00
N ARG A 179 6.81 -17.46 -11.77
CA ARG A 179 6.94 -16.38 -12.75
C ARG A 179 6.85 -14.99 -12.13
N TYR A 180 6.20 -14.87 -10.98
CA TYR A 180 5.86 -13.57 -10.42
C TYR A 180 6.99 -13.02 -9.57
N GLN A 181 7.22 -11.73 -9.71
CA GLN A 181 8.19 -10.98 -8.91
C GLN A 181 7.47 -9.79 -8.30
N ALA A 182 7.69 -9.57 -7.01
CA ALA A 182 7.20 -8.41 -6.31
C ALA A 182 8.32 -7.37 -6.23
N ILE A 183 8.05 -6.14 -6.67
CA ILE A 183 8.95 -5.00 -6.49
C ILE A 183 8.43 -4.19 -5.31
N LEU A 184 9.27 -3.95 -4.31
CA LEU A 184 8.97 -3.04 -3.20
C LEU A 184 9.24 -1.61 -3.65
N ASP A 185 8.18 -0.82 -3.83
CA ASP A 185 8.26 0.50 -4.46
C ASP A 185 7.47 1.55 -3.66
N SER A 186 8.17 2.28 -2.78
CA SER A 186 7.56 3.36 -2.02
C SER A 186 7.11 4.55 -2.88
N GLY A 187 7.51 4.61 -4.15
CA GLY A 187 7.05 5.61 -5.12
C GLY A 187 5.68 5.27 -5.74
N THR A 188 5.19 4.05 -5.56
CA THR A 188 3.86 3.62 -6.01
C THR A 188 2.86 3.69 -4.84
N THR A 189 1.69 4.28 -5.06
CA THR A 189 0.67 4.40 -4.00
C THR A 189 -0.05 3.08 -3.69
N LEU A 190 -0.37 2.29 -4.72
CA LEU A 190 -1.25 1.13 -4.61
C LEU A 190 -0.47 -0.19 -4.66
N LEU A 191 -1.09 -1.28 -4.19
CA LEU A 191 -0.68 -2.63 -4.53
C LEU A 191 -1.16 -2.92 -5.96
N LEU A 192 -0.23 -2.95 -6.92
CA LEU A 192 -0.55 -3.17 -8.33
C LEU A 192 -0.32 -4.63 -8.72
N LEU A 193 -1.37 -5.30 -9.16
CA LEU A 193 -1.33 -6.70 -9.60
C LEU A 193 -1.24 -6.78 -11.14
N PRO A 194 -0.50 -7.76 -11.69
CA PRO A 194 -0.65 -8.15 -13.09
C PRO A 194 -2.12 -8.40 -13.40
N THR A 195 -2.56 -8.04 -14.61
CA THR A 195 -3.97 -8.13 -15.01
C THR A 195 -4.59 -9.51 -14.73
N ALA A 196 -3.83 -10.59 -14.91
CA ALA A 196 -4.28 -11.95 -14.61
C ALA A 196 -4.59 -12.16 -13.12
N LEU A 197 -3.71 -11.71 -12.22
CA LEU A 197 -3.94 -11.83 -10.77
C LEU A 197 -5.04 -10.88 -10.29
N TYR A 198 -5.10 -9.66 -10.83
CA TYR A 198 -6.20 -8.74 -10.53
C TYR A 198 -7.56 -9.31 -10.97
N THR A 199 -7.63 -9.95 -12.15
CA THR A 199 -8.87 -10.58 -12.63
C THR A 199 -9.31 -11.71 -11.71
N ILE A 200 -8.37 -12.50 -11.20
CA ILE A 200 -8.65 -13.54 -10.21
C ILE A 200 -9.16 -12.91 -8.92
N PHE A 201 -8.45 -11.92 -8.36
CA PHE A 201 -8.86 -11.18 -7.17
C PHE A 201 -10.29 -10.61 -7.31
N TYR A 202 -10.54 -9.86 -8.39
CA TYR A 202 -11.85 -9.30 -8.70
C TYR A 202 -12.95 -10.37 -8.80
N THR A 203 -12.66 -11.48 -9.49
CA THR A 203 -13.63 -12.57 -9.67
C THR A 203 -13.96 -13.25 -8.34
N VAL A 204 -12.96 -13.52 -7.50
CA VAL A 204 -13.17 -14.10 -6.17
C VAL A 204 -14.05 -13.20 -5.33
N VAL A 205 -13.72 -11.90 -5.24
CA VAL A 205 -14.51 -10.94 -4.45
C VAL A 205 -15.95 -10.88 -4.96
N THR A 206 -16.15 -10.70 -6.26
CA THR A 206 -17.50 -10.47 -6.82
C THR A 206 -18.37 -11.73 -6.85
N GLN A 207 -17.79 -12.93 -6.96
CA GLN A 207 -18.55 -14.17 -7.02
C GLN A 207 -18.71 -14.85 -5.67
N GLN A 208 -17.66 -14.91 -4.84
CA GLN A 208 -17.69 -15.60 -3.55
C GLN A 208 -18.16 -14.67 -2.43
N TYR A 209 -17.91 -13.37 -2.55
CA TYR A 209 -18.17 -12.39 -1.50
C TYR A 209 -19.04 -11.19 -1.94
N PRO A 210 -20.15 -11.40 -2.70
CA PRO A 210 -20.95 -10.30 -3.25
C PRO A 210 -21.63 -9.41 -2.19
N SER A 211 -21.83 -9.94 -0.97
CA SER A 211 -22.45 -9.24 0.14
C SER A 211 -21.48 -8.35 0.94
N LEU A 212 -20.19 -8.39 0.64
CA LEU A 212 -19.24 -7.56 1.36
C LEU A 212 -19.49 -6.07 1.12
N PRO A 213 -19.18 -5.22 2.13
CA PRO A 213 -19.35 -3.78 2.02
C PRO A 213 -18.63 -3.25 0.77
N GLY A 214 -19.33 -2.48 -0.04
CA GLY A 214 -18.76 -1.82 -1.22
C GLY A 214 -18.52 -2.69 -2.46
N VAL A 215 -18.85 -4.00 -2.44
CA VAL A 215 -18.71 -4.88 -3.62
C VAL A 215 -19.84 -4.69 -4.61
N SER A 216 -21.08 -4.88 -4.17
CA SER A 216 -22.27 -4.82 -5.04
C SER A 216 -22.98 -3.45 -5.01
N SER A 217 -22.38 -2.43 -4.38
CA SER A 217 -22.92 -1.08 -4.31
C SER A 217 -22.72 -0.30 -5.63
N ARG A 218 -23.38 0.84 -5.77
CA ARG A 218 -23.13 1.79 -6.86
C ARG A 218 -22.95 3.20 -6.29
N PRO A 219 -21.75 3.79 -6.36
CA PRO A 219 -20.48 3.17 -6.82
C PRO A 219 -20.01 2.02 -5.93
N SER A 220 -19.17 1.15 -6.48
CA SER A 220 -18.44 0.07 -5.81
C SER A 220 -16.97 0.45 -5.62
N PHE A 221 -16.24 -0.30 -4.79
CA PHE A 221 -14.79 -0.11 -4.64
C PHE A 221 -14.00 -0.39 -5.92
N PHE A 222 -14.59 -1.13 -6.87
CA PHE A 222 -13.96 -1.43 -8.17
C PHE A 222 -14.15 -0.32 -9.22
N ASP A 223 -14.94 0.71 -8.91
CA ASP A 223 -15.16 1.85 -9.81
C ASP A 223 -14.11 2.96 -9.63
N GLY A 224 -13.04 2.70 -8.86
CA GLY A 224 -11.99 3.69 -8.57
C GLY A 224 -12.46 4.83 -7.66
N GLN A 225 -13.48 4.58 -6.83
CA GLN A 225 -14.12 5.59 -5.98
C GLN A 225 -13.88 5.33 -4.50
N ALA A 226 -13.86 6.41 -3.73
CA ALA A 226 -13.93 6.35 -2.27
C ALA A 226 -15.37 6.05 -1.85
N LEU A 227 -15.56 5.12 -0.93
CA LEU A 227 -16.86 4.89 -0.31
C LEU A 227 -16.81 5.27 1.17
N ASN A 228 -17.86 5.92 1.67
CA ASN A 228 -18.06 6.15 3.10
C ASN A 228 -18.67 4.90 3.75
N ILE A 229 -17.93 3.80 3.67
CA ILE A 229 -18.29 2.48 4.21
C ILE A 229 -16.99 1.85 4.66
N ASP A 230 -16.92 1.39 5.91
CA ASP A 230 -15.74 0.75 6.47
C ASP A 230 -15.68 -0.74 6.06
N PRO A 231 -14.71 -1.17 5.23
CA PRO A 231 -14.57 -2.57 4.82
C PRO A 231 -13.66 -3.37 5.75
N THR A 232 -13.00 -2.74 6.71
CA THR A 232 -11.75 -3.24 7.33
C THR A 232 -11.93 -4.47 8.22
N SER A 233 -13.15 -4.75 8.66
CA SER A 233 -13.50 -5.89 9.52
C SER A 233 -14.26 -7.01 8.79
N SER A 234 -14.55 -6.83 7.50
CA SER A 234 -15.43 -7.74 6.76
C SER A 234 -14.74 -8.47 5.61
N TRP A 235 -13.77 -7.83 4.94
CA TRP A 235 -13.11 -8.44 3.79
C TRP A 235 -12.08 -9.50 4.23
N PRO A 236 -11.77 -10.50 3.37
CA PRO A 236 -10.74 -11.52 3.65
C PRO A 236 -9.32 -10.97 3.61
N ASP A 237 -8.38 -11.68 4.23
CA ASP A 237 -6.96 -11.33 4.11
C ASP A 237 -6.42 -11.65 2.70
N LEU A 238 -5.46 -10.84 2.25
CA LEU A 238 -4.67 -11.11 1.05
C LEU A 238 -3.33 -11.72 1.46
N HIS A 239 -2.96 -12.84 0.86
CA HIS A 239 -1.74 -13.56 1.21
C HIS A 239 -0.71 -13.51 0.08
N LEU A 240 0.50 -13.06 0.43
CA LEU A 240 1.66 -13.04 -0.45
C LEU A 240 2.74 -13.94 0.12
N HIS A 241 3.14 -14.97 -0.63
CA HIS A 241 4.16 -15.92 -0.18
C HIS A 241 5.48 -15.73 -0.91
N PHE A 242 6.56 -15.57 -0.14
CA PHE A 242 7.93 -15.47 -0.62
C PHE A 242 8.73 -16.68 -0.14
N GLY A 243 8.64 -17.79 -0.87
CA GLY A 243 9.10 -19.09 -0.39
C GLY A 243 8.23 -19.58 0.77
N ASP A 244 8.84 -19.84 1.91
CA ASP A 244 8.16 -20.29 3.13
C ASP A 244 7.59 -19.13 3.98
N ILE A 245 7.77 -17.88 3.53
CA ILE A 245 7.28 -16.68 4.24
C ILE A 245 5.88 -16.32 3.72
N ASP A 246 4.84 -16.49 4.53
CA ASP A 246 3.47 -15.99 4.29
C ASP A 246 3.28 -14.62 4.93
N VAL A 247 3.02 -13.61 4.09
CA VAL A 247 2.64 -12.27 4.50
C VAL A 247 1.13 -12.11 4.35
N ARG A 248 0.43 -12.06 5.49
CA ARG A 248 -1.00 -11.78 5.62
C ARG A 248 -1.25 -10.29 5.62
N VAL A 249 -1.88 -9.80 4.57
CA VAL A 249 -2.22 -8.40 4.38
C VAL A 249 -3.71 -8.22 4.69
N PRO A 250 -4.08 -7.71 5.87
CA PRO A 250 -5.48 -7.56 6.22
C PRO A 250 -6.14 -6.40 5.48
N PRO A 251 -7.48 -6.34 5.44
CA PRO A 251 -8.23 -5.24 4.83
C PRO A 251 -7.85 -3.86 5.36
N SER A 252 -7.45 -3.77 6.63
CA SER A 252 -6.99 -2.51 7.24
C SER A 252 -5.67 -1.98 6.65
N VAL A 253 -4.92 -2.82 5.94
CA VAL A 253 -3.69 -2.45 5.21
C VAL A 253 -4.02 -2.16 3.74
N TYR A 254 -4.69 -3.08 3.05
CA TYR A 254 -4.94 -2.92 1.61
C TYR A 254 -6.17 -2.04 1.27
N PHE A 255 -6.89 -1.49 2.25
CA PHE A 255 -7.80 -0.36 2.06
C PHE A 255 -7.21 0.93 2.62
N THR A 256 -7.11 1.95 1.78
CA THR A 256 -6.60 3.26 2.18
C THR A 256 -7.74 4.12 2.71
N LYS A 257 -7.58 4.62 3.94
CA LYS A 257 -8.52 5.55 4.58
C LYS A 257 -8.19 7.00 4.23
N ILE A 258 -9.21 7.77 3.87
CA ILE A 258 -9.12 9.21 3.67
C ILE A 258 -10.15 9.90 4.57
N LYS A 259 -9.69 10.88 5.35
CA LYS A 259 -10.58 11.71 6.18
C LYS A 259 -10.94 12.98 5.44
N GLN A 260 -12.23 13.28 5.33
CA GLN A 260 -12.73 14.55 4.82
C GLN A 260 -13.76 15.12 5.79
N GLY A 261 -13.36 16.15 6.54
CA GLY A 261 -14.16 16.68 7.65
C GLY A 261 -14.41 15.61 8.72
N PHE A 262 -15.67 15.35 9.04
CA PHE A 262 -16.08 14.33 10.01
C PHE A 262 -16.28 12.94 9.40
N PHE A 263 -16.13 12.81 8.07
CA PHE A 263 -16.36 11.55 7.37
C PHE A 263 -15.04 10.86 7.06
N SER A 264 -15.08 9.54 7.14
CA SER A 264 -14.01 8.67 6.64
C SER A 264 -14.49 8.02 5.36
N TYR A 265 -13.60 7.93 4.39
CA TYR A 265 -13.81 7.24 3.14
C TYR A 265 -12.71 6.20 2.97
N TRP A 266 -13.03 5.10 2.30
CA TRP A 266 -12.08 4.04 2.02
C TRP A 266 -11.94 3.88 0.52
N TYR A 267 -10.71 3.65 0.07
CA TYR A 267 -10.37 3.25 -1.29
C TYR A 267 -9.77 1.86 -1.26
N LEU A 268 -10.12 1.03 -2.24
CA LEU A 268 -9.42 -0.22 -2.44
C LEU A 268 -8.00 0.07 -2.93
N GLY A 269 -7.01 -0.33 -2.14
CA GLY A 269 -5.59 -0.16 -2.40
C GLY A 269 -5.01 -1.20 -3.36
N VAL A 270 -5.84 -2.06 -3.95
CA VAL A 270 -5.47 -3.10 -4.92
C VAL A 270 -6.01 -2.74 -6.30
N TYR A 271 -5.13 -2.67 -7.30
CA TYR A 271 -5.52 -2.25 -8.65
C TYR A 271 -4.72 -3.01 -9.72
N PRO A 272 -5.19 -3.17 -10.97
CA PRO A 272 -4.37 -3.77 -12.01
C PRO A 272 -3.26 -2.80 -12.42
N VAL A 273 -2.11 -3.34 -12.82
CA VAL A 273 -1.10 -2.56 -13.55
C VAL A 273 -1.73 -2.03 -14.84
N GLU A 274 -1.59 -0.72 -15.09
CA GLU A 274 -2.15 -0.09 -16.29
C GLU A 274 -1.52 -0.62 -17.59
N ALA A 275 -2.31 -0.65 -18.66
CA ALA A 275 -1.84 -1.11 -19.97
C ALA A 275 -0.70 -0.25 -20.56
N SER A 276 -0.69 1.05 -20.25
CA SER A 276 0.38 2.00 -20.59
C SER A 276 1.73 1.58 -19.99
N VAL A 277 1.71 1.11 -18.75
CA VAL A 277 2.86 0.60 -18.00
C VAL A 277 3.29 -0.77 -18.51
N ALA A 278 2.32 -1.63 -18.84
CA ALA A 278 2.58 -2.96 -19.41
C ALA A 278 3.32 -2.96 -20.75
N SER A 279 3.37 -1.83 -21.45
CA SER A 279 4.14 -1.66 -22.68
C SER A 279 5.62 -1.31 -22.45
N GLN A 280 6.00 -0.87 -21.23
CA GLN A 280 7.35 -0.40 -20.91
C GLN A 280 8.22 -1.48 -20.24
N PHE A 281 7.60 -2.45 -19.60
CA PHE A 281 8.24 -3.65 -19.07
C PHE A 281 7.25 -4.82 -19.09
N ASP A 282 7.71 -6.06 -18.88
CA ASP A 282 6.84 -7.23 -18.81
C ASP A 282 5.95 -7.19 -17.55
N ALA A 283 4.95 -6.32 -17.52
CA ALA A 283 4.04 -6.17 -16.39
C ALA A 283 3.18 -7.42 -16.13
N SER A 284 3.24 -8.41 -17.03
CA SER A 284 2.55 -9.69 -16.82
C SER A 284 3.16 -10.51 -15.69
N ARG A 285 4.40 -10.21 -15.26
CA ARG A 285 5.13 -10.90 -14.19
C ARG A 285 5.36 -10.06 -12.93
N TYR A 286 5.21 -8.74 -12.98
CA TYR A 286 5.53 -7.89 -11.83
C TYR A 286 4.29 -7.45 -11.05
N ILE A 287 4.37 -7.63 -9.74
CA ILE A 287 3.51 -6.99 -8.75
C ILE A 287 4.29 -5.81 -8.17
N LEU A 288 3.66 -4.64 -8.09
CA LEU A 288 4.25 -3.49 -7.40
C LEU A 288 3.63 -3.42 -6.01
N LEU A 289 4.46 -3.62 -4.99
CA LEU A 289 4.09 -3.48 -3.60
C LEU A 289 4.34 -2.03 -3.18
N GLY A 290 3.33 -1.20 -3.44
CA GLY A 290 3.35 0.22 -3.11
C GLY A 290 3.05 0.52 -1.65
N ASP A 291 2.90 1.81 -1.35
CA ASP A 291 2.57 2.39 -0.05
C ASP A 291 1.40 1.68 0.66
N ALA A 292 0.33 1.32 -0.07
CA ALA A 292 -0.78 0.53 0.49
C ALA A 292 -0.34 -0.79 1.15
N PHE A 293 0.67 -1.47 0.61
CA PHE A 293 1.27 -2.65 1.24
C PHE A 293 2.34 -2.25 2.26
N LEU A 294 3.23 -1.33 1.90
CA LEU A 294 4.42 -0.97 2.68
C LEU A 294 4.09 -0.29 4.02
N ARG A 295 2.89 0.29 4.19
CA ARG A 295 2.42 0.77 5.50
C ARG A 295 2.15 -0.35 6.50
N GLY A 296 1.95 -1.58 6.00
CA GLY A 296 1.68 -2.74 6.83
C GLY A 296 2.94 -3.49 7.28
N VAL A 297 4.11 -3.18 6.73
CA VAL A 297 5.36 -3.93 6.94
C VAL A 297 6.54 -3.00 7.15
N THR A 298 7.52 -3.43 7.94
CA THR A 298 8.86 -2.82 7.93
C THR A 298 9.68 -3.53 6.88
N VAL A 299 10.37 -2.76 6.04
CA VAL A 299 11.20 -3.29 4.97
C VAL A 299 12.63 -2.84 5.17
N PHE A 300 13.54 -3.79 5.28
CA PHE A 300 14.99 -3.55 5.28
C PHE A 300 15.56 -3.93 3.92
N HIS A 301 16.34 -3.03 3.34
CA HIS A 301 17.06 -3.24 2.10
C HIS A 301 18.53 -3.42 2.45
N ASP A 302 19.01 -4.66 2.40
CA ASP A 302 20.40 -5.02 2.68
C ASP A 302 21.12 -5.17 1.34
N ARG A 303 21.63 -4.03 0.85
CA ARG A 303 22.28 -3.91 -0.45
C ARG A 303 23.69 -4.55 -0.44
N GLU A 304 24.32 -4.69 0.72
CA GLU A 304 25.58 -5.42 0.85
C GLU A 304 25.44 -6.90 0.49
N ASN A 305 24.27 -7.48 0.74
CA ASN A 305 24.00 -8.90 0.59
C ASN A 305 22.91 -9.21 -0.45
N ASP A 306 22.50 -8.22 -1.25
CA ASP A 306 21.46 -8.35 -2.28
C ASP A 306 20.16 -9.03 -1.76
N ARG A 307 19.64 -8.56 -0.62
CA ARG A 307 18.43 -9.14 0.00
C ARG A 307 17.52 -8.10 0.63
N VAL A 308 16.25 -8.44 0.78
CA VAL A 308 15.24 -7.64 1.47
C VAL A 308 14.75 -8.39 2.70
N GLY A 309 14.66 -7.67 3.82
CA GLY A 309 14.11 -8.15 5.07
C GLY A 309 12.70 -7.63 5.29
N LEU A 310 11.73 -8.52 5.53
CA LEU A 310 10.38 -8.15 5.93
C LEU A 310 10.21 -8.36 7.43
N GLY A 311 9.62 -7.37 8.10
CA GLY A 311 9.33 -7.44 9.52
C GLY A 311 7.96 -6.86 9.85
N VAL A 312 7.41 -7.27 10.98
CA VAL A 312 6.21 -6.64 11.52
C VAL A 312 6.60 -5.29 12.12
N PRO A 313 5.96 -4.16 11.76
CA PRO A 313 6.31 -2.86 12.30
C PRO A 313 6.15 -2.79 13.81
N SER A 314 7.13 -2.16 14.47
CA SER A 314 7.02 -1.87 15.90
C SER A 314 6.17 -0.63 16.17
N SER A 315 5.86 -0.37 17.45
CA SER A 315 5.19 0.86 17.88
C SER A 315 5.98 2.14 17.54
N PHE A 316 7.28 2.05 17.26
CA PHE A 316 8.10 3.19 16.86
C PHE A 316 7.75 3.73 15.47
N CYS A 317 7.09 2.91 14.64
CA CYS A 317 6.70 3.27 13.28
C CYS A 317 5.41 4.09 13.16
N PHE A 318 4.75 4.43 14.26
CA PHE A 318 3.47 5.16 14.25
C PHE A 318 2.34 4.45 13.47
N VAL A 319 2.46 3.15 13.25
CA VAL A 319 1.43 2.37 12.55
C VAL A 319 0.27 2.01 13.46
N SER A 320 -0.91 1.87 12.86
CA SER A 320 -2.11 1.34 13.54
C SER A 320 -2.60 0.02 12.94
N ASN A 321 -2.21 -0.26 11.70
CA ASN A 321 -2.54 -1.46 10.95
C ASN A 321 -1.23 -2.07 10.44
N TYR A 322 -1.12 -3.39 10.47
CA TYR A 322 0.07 -4.10 10.04
C TYR A 322 -0.30 -5.46 9.46
N ALA A 323 0.59 -5.99 8.61
CA ALA A 323 0.53 -7.35 8.11
C ALA A 323 1.06 -8.33 9.17
N VAL A 324 0.54 -9.56 9.13
CA VAL A 324 1.05 -10.68 9.95
C VAL A 324 2.00 -11.50 9.09
N ILE A 325 3.12 -11.95 9.66
CA ILE A 325 4.10 -12.79 8.95
C ILE A 325 4.22 -14.14 9.66
N ASN A 326 3.98 -15.24 8.94
CA ASN A 326 4.17 -16.63 9.41
C ASN A 326 3.47 -17.04 10.72
N ASP A 327 2.42 -16.33 11.15
CA ASP A 327 1.64 -16.49 12.40
C ASP A 327 2.04 -15.60 13.59
N PHE A 328 3.03 -14.72 13.50
CA PHE A 328 3.41 -13.86 14.64
C PHE A 328 2.42 -12.69 14.88
N ASP A 329 1.80 -12.61 16.07
CA ASP A 329 1.03 -11.43 16.51
C ASP A 329 1.90 -10.48 17.37
N PRO A 330 2.21 -9.27 16.89
CA PRO A 330 3.00 -8.31 17.65
C PRO A 330 2.26 -7.72 18.87
N ARG A 331 0.92 -7.82 18.96
CA ARG A 331 0.16 -7.29 20.11
C ARG A 331 0.31 -8.16 21.35
N THR A 332 0.39 -9.46 21.14
CA THR A 332 0.53 -10.45 22.21
C THR A 332 1.98 -10.92 22.35
N ASN A 333 2.82 -10.68 21.34
CA ASN A 333 4.16 -11.23 21.22
C ASN A 333 4.13 -12.78 21.25
N GLU A 334 3.11 -13.36 20.60
CA GLU A 334 2.86 -14.80 20.52
C GLU A 334 2.62 -15.21 19.06
N ASN A 335 2.90 -16.47 18.73
CA ASN A 335 2.49 -17.05 17.45
C ASN A 335 1.03 -17.52 17.58
N PHE A 336 0.17 -17.14 16.64
CA PHE A 336 -1.13 -17.79 16.47
C PHE A 336 -0.87 -19.26 16.10
N ASN A 337 -1.44 -20.21 16.84
CA ASN A 337 -1.32 -21.64 16.52
C ASN A 337 -2.18 -22.02 15.28
N GLY A 338 -1.98 -21.35 14.14
CA GLY A 338 -2.61 -21.67 12.86
C GLY A 338 -4.14 -21.52 12.80
N THR A 339 -4.76 -20.75 13.69
CA THR A 339 -6.21 -20.51 13.65
C THR A 339 -6.50 -19.20 12.95
N ASP A 340 -6.50 -19.25 11.61
CA ASP A 340 -7.12 -18.22 10.78
C ASP A 340 -8.59 -18.05 11.20
N ILE A 341 -9.01 -16.85 11.59
CA ILE A 341 -10.42 -16.46 11.56
C ILE A 341 -10.59 -15.64 10.29
N GLU A 342 -10.47 -16.29 9.14
CA GLU A 342 -11.11 -15.78 7.93
C GLU A 342 -12.62 -15.71 8.26
N PRO A 343 -13.33 -14.62 7.92
CA PRO A 343 -14.79 -14.66 7.99
C PRO A 343 -15.23 -15.81 7.07
N GLU A 344 -15.68 -16.92 7.65
CA GLU A 344 -16.32 -17.99 6.89
C GLU A 344 -17.31 -17.30 5.95
N ALA A 345 -17.26 -17.62 4.66
CA ALA A 345 -18.27 -17.19 3.71
C ALA A 345 -19.59 -17.77 4.23
N ASP A 346 -20.30 -17.00 5.05
CA ASP A 346 -21.33 -17.49 5.94
C ASP A 346 -22.59 -17.77 5.12
N LEU A 347 -22.58 -18.91 4.42
CA LEU A 347 -23.77 -19.56 3.87
C LEU A 347 -24.78 -19.85 5.00
N ASP A 348 -24.31 -19.95 6.26
CA ASP A 348 -25.14 -20.16 7.44
C ASP A 348 -25.82 -18.87 7.92
N PHE A 349 -25.30 -17.67 7.64
CA PHE A 349 -25.98 -16.39 7.96
C PHE A 349 -27.32 -16.29 7.24
N TRP A 350 -27.40 -16.69 5.97
CA TRP A 350 -28.65 -16.73 5.22
C TRP A 350 -29.59 -17.87 5.67
N LEU A 351 -29.05 -18.99 6.15
CA LEU A 351 -29.85 -20.07 6.76
C LEU A 351 -30.39 -19.64 8.13
N ARG A 352 -29.58 -19.00 8.98
CA ARG A 352 -29.96 -18.41 10.27
C ARG A 352 -30.95 -17.27 10.10
N LEU A 353 -30.78 -16.40 9.10
CA LEU A 353 -31.80 -15.41 8.73
C LEU A 353 -33.10 -16.11 8.30
N ARG A 354 -33.03 -17.18 7.49
CA ARG A 354 -34.24 -17.95 7.12
C ARG A 354 -34.92 -18.57 8.34
N PHE A 355 -34.18 -19.10 9.31
CA PHE A 355 -34.74 -19.61 10.56
C PHE A 355 -35.36 -18.50 11.42
N PHE A 356 -34.69 -17.35 11.56
CA PHE A 356 -35.23 -16.18 12.26
C PHE A 356 -36.49 -15.62 11.59
N PHE A 357 -36.52 -15.54 10.25
CA PHE A 357 -37.71 -15.12 9.51
C PHE A 357 -38.84 -16.16 9.61
N LEU A 358 -38.56 -17.47 9.63
CA LEU A 358 -39.60 -18.49 9.78
C LEU A 358 -40.20 -18.54 11.20
N GLU A 359 -39.39 -18.37 12.25
CA GLU A 359 -39.88 -18.32 13.63
C GLU A 359 -40.65 -17.02 13.95
N TYR A 360 -40.14 -15.85 13.53
CA TYR A 360 -40.84 -14.58 13.79
C TYR A 360 -42.08 -14.36 12.93
N PHE A 361 -42.10 -14.86 11.69
CA PHE A 361 -43.26 -14.69 10.81
C PHE A 361 -44.42 -15.60 11.23
N MET A 362 -44.18 -16.79 11.81
CA MET A 362 -45.28 -17.62 12.30
C MET A 362 -45.95 -17.03 13.55
N GLU A 363 -45.19 -16.48 14.50
CA GLU A 363 -45.79 -15.88 15.72
C GLU A 363 -46.48 -14.54 15.43
N THR A 364 -45.90 -13.68 14.60
CA THR A 364 -46.52 -12.38 14.26
C THR A 364 -47.69 -12.53 13.28
N PHE A 365 -47.66 -13.48 12.34
CA PHE A 365 -48.78 -13.70 11.42
C PHE A 365 -49.97 -14.38 12.12
N PHE A 366 -49.74 -15.28 13.09
CA PHE A 366 -50.82 -15.77 13.95
C PHE A 366 -51.35 -14.68 14.89
N ALA A 367 -50.49 -13.84 15.49
CA ALA A 367 -50.94 -12.75 16.34
C ALA A 367 -51.74 -11.68 15.58
N VAL A 368 -51.35 -11.35 14.35
CA VAL A 368 -52.06 -10.39 13.49
C VAL A 368 -53.37 -10.99 12.95
N ILE A 369 -53.42 -12.28 12.60
CA ILE A 369 -54.67 -12.95 12.21
C ILE A 369 -55.61 -13.10 13.41
N LEU A 370 -55.12 -13.44 14.61
CA LEU A 370 -55.96 -13.53 15.81
C LEU A 370 -56.49 -12.15 16.23
N ALA A 371 -55.68 -11.10 16.13
CA ALA A 371 -56.10 -9.73 16.41
C ALA A 371 -57.13 -9.22 15.38
N LEU A 372 -56.96 -9.53 14.08
CA LEU A 372 -57.93 -9.18 13.04
C LEU A 372 -59.23 -10.00 13.15
N CYS A 373 -59.18 -11.27 13.57
CA CYS A 373 -60.37 -12.09 13.82
C CYS A 373 -61.14 -11.65 15.08
N LEU A 374 -60.45 -11.22 16.15
CA LEU A 374 -61.08 -10.69 17.36
C LEU A 374 -61.67 -9.29 17.12
N CYS A 375 -61.03 -8.45 16.30
CA CYS A 375 -61.57 -7.14 15.93
C CYS A 375 -62.79 -7.25 15.00
N ALA A 376 -62.81 -8.26 14.10
CA ALA A 376 -63.96 -8.55 13.26
C ALA A 376 -65.17 -9.09 14.05
N CYS A 377 -64.95 -9.88 15.12
CA CYS A 377 -66.03 -10.33 15.99
C CYS A 377 -66.62 -9.20 16.85
N CYS A 378 -65.81 -8.24 17.32
CA CYS A 378 -66.32 -7.09 18.09
C CYS A 378 -67.13 -6.09 17.25
N CYS A 379 -66.89 -6.00 15.94
CA CYS A 379 -67.64 -5.08 15.07
C CYS A 379 -69.01 -5.61 14.61
N GLN A 380 -69.35 -6.87 14.90
CA GLN A 380 -70.62 -7.48 14.47
C GLN A 380 -71.75 -7.40 15.51
N GLU A 381 -71.49 -6.92 16.74
CA GLU A 381 -72.51 -6.73 17.79
C GLU A 381 -72.93 -5.26 18.02
N CYS A 382 -72.31 -4.28 17.36
CA CYS A 382 -72.71 -2.87 17.45
C CYS A 382 -73.54 -2.44 16.24
N GLY A 383 -74.66 -3.11 15.99
CA GLY A 383 -75.64 -2.72 15.00
C GLY A 383 -77.05 -3.15 15.39
N TRP A 384 -77.91 -2.16 15.62
CA TRP A 384 -79.39 -2.16 15.67
C TRP A 384 -80.07 -2.12 17.05
N ALA A 385 -80.59 -0.94 17.41
CA ALA A 385 -81.97 -0.70 17.90
C ALA A 385 -82.27 0.81 17.81
N ALA A 386 -83.12 1.25 16.87
CA ALA A 386 -84.50 1.74 17.09
C ALA A 386 -84.55 3.16 17.73
N GLY A 387 -85.36 4.13 17.33
CA GLY A 387 -86.53 4.22 16.45
C GLY A 387 -87.32 5.48 16.86
N SER A 388 -87.96 6.14 15.89
CA SER A 388 -89.17 7.00 16.00
C SER A 388 -89.47 7.80 17.29
N THR A 389 -89.55 9.12 17.17
CA THR A 389 -90.80 9.93 17.23
C THR A 389 -90.56 11.30 16.64
#